data_AF-A0A7J9JX26-F1
#
_entry.id   AF-A0A7J9JX26-F1
#
_cell.length_a   1.000
_cell.length_b   1.000
_cell.length_c   1.000
_cell.angle_alpha   90.00
_cell.angle_beta   90.00
_cell.angle_gamma   90.00
#
_symmetry.space_group_name_H-M   'P 1'
#
loop_
_entity.id
_entity.type
_entity.pdbx_description
1 polymer ?
#
loop_
_entity_poly.entity_id
_entity_poly.type
_entity_poly.pdbx_seq_one_letter_code
_entity_poly.pdbx_strand_id
1 'polypeptide(L)'
;MIVACHCQGTGWKLWGDSNLKSKFWGRSIQLDPVGVLTLEFEDGEVFQWSKVTTSIYNLILGKLYCDHYGTMRIEGNREYSCKLKFKEQSIIDRNPHQVHGIVQDRNGRTMASLLGKWDESMHYVNGDYSAKGKGQESLSESHLLWRRSKPPKYPTRYNLTRFAITLNELTPGLKEKLPPTDSRLRPDQRYLENGEYEMANSEKLRLEQRQRQ
;
A
#
# COMPACT_ATOMS: atom_id res chain seq x y z
N MET A 1 -11.65 -5.05 -13.32
CA MET A 1 -11.05 -3.80 -13.86
C MET A 1 -9.57 -3.88 -13.58
N ILE A 2 -8.74 -3.76 -14.61
CA ILE A 2 -7.28 -3.70 -14.46
C ILE A 2 -6.89 -2.22 -14.41
N VAL A 3 -6.05 -1.85 -13.44
CA VAL A 3 -5.47 -0.51 -13.35
C VAL A 3 -3.98 -0.63 -13.62
N ALA A 4 -3.46 0.14 -14.57
CA ALA A 4 -2.03 0.24 -14.84
C ALA A 4 -1.49 1.58 -14.33
N CYS A 5 -0.24 1.60 -13.88
CA CYS A 5 0.45 2.83 -13.51
C CYS A 5 1.91 2.82 -13.97
N HIS A 6 2.45 4.03 -14.14
CA HIS A 6 3.87 4.28 -14.41
C HIS A 6 4.28 5.57 -13.71
N CYS A 7 5.39 5.52 -13.00
CA CYS A 7 5.99 6.61 -12.24
C CYS A 7 7.48 6.68 -12.59
N GLN A 8 8.01 7.89 -12.79
CA GLN A 8 9.43 8.13 -12.97
C GLN A 8 9.90 9.14 -11.93
N GLY A 9 10.98 8.84 -11.25
CA GLY A 9 11.69 9.75 -10.37
C GLY A 9 13.15 9.92 -10.80
N THR A 10 13.92 10.65 -9.99
CA THR A 10 15.37 10.77 -10.18
C THR A 10 16.04 9.44 -9.81
N GLY A 11 16.70 8.77 -10.76
CA GLY A 11 17.38 7.51 -10.46
C GLY A 11 16.54 6.24 -10.63
N TRP A 12 15.23 6.34 -10.87
CA TRP A 12 14.34 5.17 -10.85
C TRP A 12 13.05 5.32 -11.66
N LYS A 13 12.51 4.17 -12.08
CA LYS A 13 11.19 4.02 -12.70
C LYS A 13 10.40 2.94 -11.98
N LEU A 14 9.11 3.16 -11.76
CA LEU A 14 8.20 2.17 -11.19
C LEU A 14 6.98 2.03 -12.08
N TRP A 15 6.61 0.79 -12.41
CA TRP A 15 5.39 0.52 -13.16
C TRP A 15 4.76 -0.79 -12.73
N GLY A 16 3.52 -0.98 -13.15
CA GLY A 16 2.84 -2.25 -12.99
C GLY A 16 1.37 -2.11 -13.26
N ASP A 17 0.71 -3.25 -13.21
CA ASP A 17 -0.74 -3.37 -13.27
C ASP A 17 -1.27 -4.06 -12.03
N SER A 18 -2.55 -3.84 -11.75
CA SER A 18 -3.26 -4.48 -10.67
C SER A 18 -4.72 -4.69 -11.07
N ASN A 19 -5.13 -5.94 -11.07
CA ASN A 19 -6.53 -6.34 -10.97
C ASN A 19 -6.86 -6.57 -9.50
N LEU A 20 -8.10 -6.32 -9.07
CA LEU A 20 -8.53 -6.57 -7.70
C LEU A 20 -9.60 -7.65 -7.69
N LYS A 21 -9.30 -8.81 -7.10
CA LYS A 21 -10.29 -9.85 -6.85
C LYS A 21 -10.83 -9.67 -5.43
N SER A 22 -12.15 -9.67 -5.28
CA SER A 22 -12.81 -9.50 -3.98
C SER A 22 -13.64 -10.72 -3.61
N LYS A 23 -13.62 -11.12 -2.34
CA LYS A 23 -14.48 -12.18 -1.78
C LYS A 23 -15.15 -11.67 -0.51
N PHE A 24 -16.46 -11.87 -0.41
CA PHE A 24 -17.23 -11.55 0.79
C PHE A 24 -17.36 -12.78 1.67
N TRP A 25 -16.98 -12.66 2.94
CA TRP A 25 -16.98 -13.73 3.94
C TRP A 25 -18.01 -13.47 5.05
N GLY A 26 -19.10 -12.76 4.72
CA GLY A 26 -20.17 -12.42 5.68
C GLY A 26 -19.84 -11.23 6.57
N ARG A 27 -18.77 -11.32 7.37
CA ARG A 27 -18.35 -10.24 8.30
C ARG A 27 -17.15 -9.44 7.80
N SER A 28 -16.51 -9.90 6.74
CA SER A 28 -15.35 -9.26 6.13
C SER A 28 -15.39 -9.34 4.60
N ILE A 29 -14.63 -8.45 3.96
CA ILE A 29 -14.30 -8.53 2.54
C ILE A 29 -12.80 -8.76 2.44
N GLN A 30 -12.41 -9.83 1.76
CA GLN A 30 -11.04 -10.09 1.35
C GLN A 30 -10.82 -9.46 -0.03
N LEU A 31 -9.70 -8.76 -0.17
CA LEU A 31 -9.22 -8.10 -1.37
C LEU A 31 -7.85 -8.66 -1.74
N ASP A 32 -7.78 -9.33 -2.89
CA ASP A 32 -6.57 -9.95 -3.44
C ASP A 32 -6.11 -9.14 -4.66
N PRO A 33 -5.10 -8.26 -4.53
CA PRO A 33 -4.49 -7.60 -5.67
C PRO A 33 -3.72 -8.63 -6.50
N VAL A 34 -4.01 -8.70 -7.80
CA VAL A 34 -3.33 -9.58 -8.77
C VAL A 34 -2.61 -8.69 -9.78
N GLY A 35 -1.29 -8.82 -9.83
CA GLY A 35 -0.42 -8.04 -10.69
C GLY A 35 0.96 -7.88 -10.08
N VAL A 36 1.93 -7.46 -10.88
CA VAL A 36 3.34 -7.32 -10.49
C VAL A 36 3.72 -5.85 -10.57
N LEU A 37 4.32 -5.33 -9.50
CA LEU A 37 5.02 -4.05 -9.52
C LEU A 37 6.48 -4.31 -9.88
N THR A 38 7.02 -3.46 -10.75
CA THR A 38 8.42 -3.46 -11.15
C THR A 38 9.04 -2.11 -10.80
N LEU A 39 10.19 -2.13 -10.16
CA LEU A 39 11.05 -0.98 -9.88
C LEU A 39 12.39 -1.21 -10.59
N GLU A 40 12.80 -0.27 -11.43
CA GLU A 40 14.09 -0.28 -12.11
C GLU A 40 14.89 0.95 -11.69
N PHE A 41 16.15 0.75 -11.31
CA PHE A 41 17.12 1.80 -11.05
C PHE A 41 17.95 2.11 -12.30
N GLU A 42 18.55 3.30 -12.36
CA GLU A 42 19.37 3.75 -13.50
C GLU A 42 20.59 2.86 -13.79
N ASP A 43 21.08 2.12 -12.80
CA ASP A 43 22.17 1.17 -12.96
C ASP A 43 21.72 -0.18 -13.55
N GLY A 44 20.43 -0.33 -13.87
CA GLY A 44 19.83 -1.54 -14.41
C GLY A 44 19.46 -2.59 -13.36
N GLU A 45 19.55 -2.27 -12.06
CA GLU A 45 18.95 -3.13 -11.03
C GLU A 45 17.43 -3.07 -11.09
N VAL A 46 16.80 -4.24 -11.11
CA VAL A 46 15.35 -4.40 -11.19
C VAL A 46 14.87 -5.20 -10.00
N PHE A 47 13.79 -4.74 -9.37
CA PHE A 47 13.03 -5.46 -8.35
C PHE A 47 11.58 -5.64 -8.77
N GLN A 48 11.02 -6.81 -8.49
CA GLN A 48 9.64 -7.16 -8.77
C GLN A 48 8.97 -7.78 -7.55
N TRP A 49 7.71 -7.43 -7.33
CA TRP A 49 6.90 -8.02 -6.27
C TRP A 49 5.40 -7.91 -6.53
N SER A 50 4.64 -8.80 -5.90
CA SER A 50 3.18 -8.72 -5.82
C SER A 50 2.74 -8.22 -4.46
N LYS A 51 1.61 -7.50 -4.40
CA LYS A 51 1.03 -7.02 -3.13
C LYS A 51 0.42 -8.19 -2.34
N VAL A 52 0.37 -8.04 -1.02
CA VAL A 52 -0.29 -9.00 -0.13
C VAL A 52 -1.81 -8.79 -0.10
N THR A 53 -2.53 -9.78 0.41
CA THR A 53 -3.97 -9.72 0.62
C THR A 53 -4.31 -8.66 1.67
N THR A 54 -5.45 -7.99 1.47
CA THR A 54 -6.05 -7.06 2.43
C THR A 54 -7.42 -7.56 2.83
N SER A 55 -7.73 -7.58 4.13
CA SER A 55 -9.09 -7.86 4.60
C SER A 55 -9.68 -6.65 5.32
N ILE A 56 -10.94 -6.35 5.02
CA ILE A 56 -11.74 -5.33 5.69
C ILE A 56 -12.71 -6.05 6.62
N TYR A 57 -12.59 -5.83 7.92
CA TYR A 57 -13.37 -6.52 8.95
C TYR A 57 -14.48 -5.63 9.52
N ASN A 58 -15.40 -6.26 10.27
CA ASN A 58 -16.48 -5.62 11.00
C ASN A 58 -17.46 -4.83 10.12
N LEU A 59 -17.82 -5.38 8.96
CA LEU A 59 -18.73 -4.71 8.02
C LEU A 59 -20.17 -4.56 8.54
N ILE A 60 -20.58 -5.42 9.49
CA ILE A 60 -21.94 -5.43 10.05
C ILE A 60 -21.97 -4.79 11.45
N LEU A 61 -21.04 -5.19 12.33
CA LEU A 61 -21.01 -4.77 13.74
C LEU A 61 -19.59 -4.51 14.20
N GLY A 62 -19.40 -3.39 14.90
CA GLY A 62 -18.12 -2.95 15.44
C GLY A 62 -17.45 -1.87 14.58
N LYS A 63 -16.25 -1.45 14.99
CA LYS A 63 -15.47 -0.49 14.22
C LYS A 63 -14.84 -1.20 13.02
N LEU A 64 -15.10 -0.69 11.83
CA LEU A 64 -14.45 -1.13 10.59
C LEU A 64 -12.94 -0.90 10.69
N TYR A 65 -12.16 -1.91 10.30
CA TYR A 65 -10.70 -1.82 10.18
C TYR A 65 -10.20 -2.71 9.05
N CYS A 66 -8.97 -2.44 8.61
CA CYS A 66 -8.29 -3.20 7.58
C CYS A 66 -7.03 -3.85 8.14
N ASP A 67 -6.71 -5.04 7.68
CA ASP A 67 -5.42 -5.68 7.93
C ASP A 67 -4.82 -6.24 6.64
N HIS A 68 -3.50 -6.37 6.63
CA HIS A 68 -2.72 -6.92 5.52
C HIS A 68 -2.01 -8.18 5.99
N TYR A 69 -2.08 -9.26 5.20
CA TYR A 69 -1.48 -10.53 5.57
C TYR A 69 -1.02 -11.34 4.36
N GLY A 70 -0.07 -12.24 4.61
CA GLY A 70 0.54 -13.07 3.60
C GLY A 70 2.03 -12.80 3.45
N THR A 71 2.60 -13.33 2.37
CA THR A 71 4.03 -13.19 2.08
C THR A 71 4.23 -12.40 0.81
N MET A 72 4.90 -11.25 0.91
CA MET A 72 5.44 -10.52 -0.22
C MET A 72 6.85 -11.01 -0.51
N ARG A 73 7.12 -11.35 -1.75
CA ARG A 73 8.46 -11.70 -2.24
C ARG A 73 8.92 -10.59 -3.17
N ILE A 74 10.04 -9.98 -2.82
CA ILE A 74 10.72 -8.96 -3.59
C ILE A 74 11.95 -9.65 -4.17
N GLU A 75 11.93 -9.85 -5.47
CA GLU A 75 12.98 -10.56 -6.20
C GLU A 75 13.53 -9.63 -7.28
N GLY A 76 14.80 -9.77 -7.62
CA GLY A 76 15.44 -8.91 -8.60
C GLY A 76 16.38 -9.65 -9.52
N ASN A 77 16.99 -8.92 -10.45
CA ASN A 77 17.95 -9.48 -11.40
C ASN A 77 19.39 -9.60 -10.84
N ARG A 78 19.64 -9.15 -9.61
CA ARG A 78 20.97 -9.10 -8.98
C ARG A 78 21.12 -10.06 -7.79
N GLU A 79 21.83 -9.65 -6.74
CA GLU A 79 22.37 -10.53 -5.69
C GLU A 79 21.37 -10.84 -4.58
N TYR A 80 20.46 -9.91 -4.28
CA TYR A 80 19.61 -10.00 -3.10
C TYR A 80 18.15 -10.22 -3.43
N SER A 81 17.49 -10.99 -2.57
CA SER A 81 16.04 -11.14 -2.52
C SER A 81 15.53 -10.83 -1.13
N CYS A 82 14.27 -10.42 -1.01
CA CYS A 82 13.63 -10.16 0.27
C CYS A 82 12.28 -10.85 0.37
N LYS A 83 12.04 -11.53 1.50
CA LYS A 83 10.75 -12.11 1.83
C LYS A 83 10.17 -11.36 3.03
N LEU A 84 9.07 -10.62 2.83
CA LEU A 84 8.31 -9.95 3.88
C LEU A 84 7.05 -10.76 4.23
N LYS A 85 6.94 -11.19 5.49
CA LYS A 85 5.76 -11.84 6.04
C LYS A 85 4.94 -10.83 6.85
N PHE A 86 3.76 -10.53 6.34
CA PHE A 86 2.72 -9.77 7.04
C PHE A 86 1.94 -10.77 7.90
N LYS A 87 2.03 -10.61 9.22
CA LYS A 87 1.42 -11.54 10.16
C LYS A 87 -0.09 -11.28 10.20
N GLU A 88 -0.86 -12.29 9.81
CA GLU A 88 -2.31 -12.28 9.94
C GLU A 88 -2.71 -12.11 11.41
N GLN A 89 -3.59 -11.16 11.68
CA GLN A 89 -4.08 -10.91 13.02
C GLN A 89 -4.96 -12.07 13.52
N SER A 90 -4.53 -12.70 14.61
CA SER A 90 -5.38 -13.62 15.39
C SER A 90 -6.11 -12.88 16.50
N ILE A 91 -7.26 -13.42 16.95
CA ILE A 91 -8.05 -12.90 18.09
C ILE A 91 -7.19 -12.82 19.38
N ILE A 92 -6.16 -13.66 19.48
CA ILE A 92 -5.29 -13.75 20.66
C ILE A 92 -4.09 -12.77 20.55
N ASP A 93 -3.80 -12.24 19.36
CA ASP A 93 -2.62 -11.41 19.14
C ASP A 93 -2.78 -10.01 19.75
N ARG A 94 -1.98 -9.73 20.77
CA ARG A 94 -1.93 -8.42 21.45
C ARG A 94 -1.09 -7.37 20.72
N ASN A 95 -0.42 -7.75 19.65
CA ASN A 95 0.46 -6.85 18.89
C ASN A 95 0.16 -6.99 17.39
N PRO A 96 -0.77 -6.20 16.83
CA PRO A 96 -1.23 -6.34 15.45
C PRO A 96 -0.22 -5.76 14.44
N HIS A 97 -0.53 -5.95 13.15
CA HIS A 97 0.14 -5.31 12.00
C HIS A 97 1.63 -5.64 11.82
N GLN A 98 2.11 -6.71 12.44
CA GLN A 98 3.53 -7.06 12.41
C GLN A 98 3.99 -7.48 11.02
N VAL A 99 5.18 -7.00 10.65
CA VAL A 99 5.88 -7.41 9.43
C VAL A 99 7.27 -7.90 9.82
N HIS A 100 7.61 -9.11 9.35
CA HIS A 100 8.95 -9.68 9.51
C HIS A 100 9.54 -9.94 8.12
N GLY A 101 10.78 -9.53 7.91
CA GLY A 101 11.48 -9.71 6.66
C GLY A 101 12.80 -10.42 6.81
N ILE A 102 13.22 -11.08 5.75
CA ILE A 102 14.56 -11.65 5.62
C ILE A 102 15.09 -11.21 4.25
N VAL A 103 16.30 -10.64 4.23
CA VAL A 103 17.07 -10.35 3.02
C VAL A 103 18.12 -11.44 2.87
N GLN A 104 18.15 -12.10 1.72
CA GLN A 104 19.08 -13.20 1.44
C GLN A 104 19.90 -12.92 0.19
N ASP A 105 21.16 -13.36 0.20
CA ASP A 105 21.98 -13.44 -1.02
C ASP A 105 21.57 -14.63 -1.90
N ARG A 106 22.24 -14.80 -3.05
CA ARG A 106 22.01 -15.91 -3.99
C ARG A 106 22.27 -17.30 -3.40
N ASN A 107 23.08 -17.38 -2.34
CA ASN A 107 23.39 -18.63 -1.66
C ASN A 107 22.39 -18.95 -0.54
N GLY A 108 21.38 -18.10 -0.35
CA GLY A 108 20.38 -18.23 0.72
C GLY A 108 20.88 -17.76 2.09
N ARG A 109 22.06 -17.13 2.17
CA ARG A 109 22.59 -16.59 3.42
C ARG A 109 21.78 -15.35 3.81
N THR A 110 21.30 -15.31 5.05
CA THR A 110 20.61 -14.14 5.61
C THR A 110 21.60 -12.99 5.82
N MET A 111 21.39 -11.92 5.06
CA MET A 111 22.21 -10.70 5.10
C MET A 111 21.63 -9.67 6.08
N ALA A 112 20.31 -9.59 6.17
CA ALA A 112 19.61 -8.72 7.09
C ALA A 112 18.25 -9.28 7.46
N SER A 113 17.78 -8.92 8.66
CA SER A 113 16.42 -9.18 9.14
C SER A 113 15.67 -7.87 9.23
N LEU A 114 14.42 -7.85 8.77
CA LEU A 114 13.54 -6.69 8.83
C LEU A 114 12.45 -6.95 9.87
N LEU A 115 12.10 -5.91 10.63
CA LEU A 115 11.07 -6.01 11.65
C LEU A 115 10.34 -4.69 11.81
N GLY A 116 9.05 -4.77 12.12
CA GLY A 116 8.25 -3.58 12.37
C GLY A 116 6.77 -3.82 12.22
N LYS A 117 6.05 -2.73 11.97
CA LYS A 117 4.65 -2.74 11.64
C LYS A 117 4.43 -1.93 10.38
N TRP A 118 3.62 -2.47 9.46
CA TRP A 118 3.26 -1.77 8.21
C TRP A 118 2.57 -0.43 8.47
N ASP A 119 2.07 -0.27 9.68
CA ASP A 119 1.26 0.83 10.15
C ASP A 119 2.05 1.75 11.12
N GLU A 120 3.35 1.53 11.35
CA GLU A 120 4.10 2.38 12.28
C GLU A 120 5.48 2.72 11.76
N SER A 121 6.34 1.71 11.65
CA SER A 121 7.70 1.84 11.17
C SER A 121 8.29 0.47 10.84
N MET A 122 9.31 0.48 9.97
CA MET A 122 10.11 -0.69 9.59
C MET A 122 11.56 -0.40 9.91
N HIS A 123 12.25 -1.39 10.46
CA HIS A 123 13.67 -1.36 10.81
C HIS A 123 14.38 -2.57 10.23
N TYR A 124 15.70 -2.47 10.07
CA TYR A 124 16.57 -3.61 9.76
C TYR A 124 17.66 -3.81 10.80
N VAL A 125 18.11 -5.06 10.92
CA VAL A 125 19.29 -5.47 11.68
C VAL A 125 20.15 -6.33 10.77
N ASN A 126 21.47 -6.18 10.83
CA ASN A 126 22.39 -6.99 10.04
C ASN A 126 22.39 -8.45 10.51
N GLY A 127 22.37 -9.38 9.55
CA GLY A 127 22.35 -10.82 9.80
C GLY A 127 21.00 -11.37 10.26
N ASP A 128 21.04 -12.57 10.83
CA ASP A 128 19.86 -13.29 11.31
C ASP A 128 19.50 -12.90 12.74
N TYR A 129 18.40 -12.16 12.89
CA TYR A 129 17.85 -11.74 14.17
C TYR A 129 17.27 -12.92 14.96
N SER A 130 16.73 -13.94 14.27
CA SER A 130 16.10 -15.10 14.94
C SER A 130 17.13 -16.02 15.60
N ALA A 131 18.34 -16.08 15.04
CA ALA A 131 19.46 -16.86 15.57
C ALA A 131 20.14 -16.23 16.81
N LYS A 132 20.07 -14.90 16.97
CA LYS A 132 20.75 -14.15 18.05
C LYS A 132 20.04 -14.20 19.42
N GLY A 133 18.94 -14.95 19.57
CA GLY A 133 18.16 -15.00 20.81
C GLY A 133 17.35 -13.72 21.04
N LYS A 134 16.18 -13.84 21.68
CA LYS A 134 15.26 -12.72 21.94
C LYS A 134 15.75 -11.82 23.10
N GLY A 135 16.97 -11.28 22.99
CA GLY A 135 17.53 -10.32 23.93
C GLY A 135 17.15 -8.88 23.56
N GLN A 136 16.84 -8.08 24.59
CA GLN A 136 16.49 -6.65 24.48
C GLN A 136 17.62 -5.79 23.87
N GLU A 137 18.87 -6.28 23.92
CA GLU A 137 20.05 -5.67 23.33
C GLU A 137 20.07 -5.72 21.79
N SER A 138 19.33 -6.61 21.12
CA SER A 138 19.37 -6.69 19.65
C SER A 138 18.59 -5.57 18.94
N LEU A 139 17.73 -4.84 19.66
CA LEU A 139 17.00 -3.69 19.13
C LEU A 139 17.83 -2.40 19.14
N SER A 140 18.89 -2.31 19.97
CA SER A 140 19.77 -1.13 19.97
C SER A 140 20.63 -1.04 18.71
N GLU A 141 20.87 -2.17 18.03
CA GLU A 141 21.54 -2.24 16.72
C GLU A 141 20.57 -2.09 15.53
N SER A 142 19.29 -1.82 15.78
CA SER A 142 18.31 -1.68 14.69
C SER A 142 18.39 -0.31 14.01
N HIS A 143 18.31 -0.32 12.69
CA HIS A 143 18.35 0.86 11.85
C HIS A 143 16.96 1.14 11.24
N LEU A 144 16.47 2.37 11.37
CA LEU A 144 15.18 2.77 10.81
C LEU A 144 15.23 2.82 9.27
N LEU A 145 14.34 2.07 8.61
CA LEU A 145 14.15 2.12 7.15
C LEU A 145 13.03 3.06 6.75
N TRP A 146 11.91 2.98 7.47
CA TRP A 146 10.70 3.73 7.14
C TRP A 146 9.89 4.01 8.39
N ARG A 147 9.24 5.16 8.44
CA ARG A 147 8.27 5.53 9.49
C ARG A 147 7.06 6.18 8.85
N ARG A 148 5.88 5.85 9.37
CA ARG A 148 4.61 6.48 8.98
C ARG A 148 4.71 8.00 9.15
N SER A 149 4.28 8.74 8.12
CA SER A 149 4.13 10.20 8.20
C SER A 149 3.11 10.60 9.25
N LYS A 150 3.33 11.71 9.94
CA LYS A 150 2.36 12.25 10.90
C LYS A 150 1.02 12.54 10.21
N PRO A 151 -0.12 12.22 10.87
CA PRO A 151 -1.44 12.56 10.33
C PRO A 151 -1.58 14.09 10.16
N PRO A 152 -2.51 14.56 9.31
CA PRO A 152 -2.81 15.98 9.21
C PRO A 152 -3.26 16.54 10.57
N LYS A 153 -2.92 17.80 10.84
CA LYS A 153 -3.34 18.50 12.07
C LYS A 153 -4.86 18.50 12.26
N TYR A 154 -5.58 18.57 11.14
CA TYR A 154 -7.04 18.52 11.08
C TYR A 154 -7.46 17.26 10.32
N PRO A 155 -7.97 16.22 11.01
CA PRO A 155 -8.42 14.99 10.37
C PRO A 155 -9.58 15.25 9.40
N THR A 156 -9.52 14.66 8.21
CA THR A 156 -10.66 14.62 7.30
C THR A 156 -11.70 13.60 7.78
N ARG A 157 -12.96 13.73 7.33
CA ARG A 157 -14.01 12.73 7.58
C ARG A 157 -13.67 11.32 7.07
N TYR A 158 -12.71 11.21 6.14
CA TYR A 158 -12.30 9.96 5.48
C TYR A 158 -10.93 9.44 5.94
N ASN A 159 -10.35 9.97 7.02
CA ASN A 159 -9.03 9.61 7.53
C ASN A 159 -7.88 9.70 6.50
N LEU A 160 -7.97 10.63 5.54
CA LEU A 160 -6.96 10.85 4.52
C LEU A 160 -5.62 11.29 5.12
N THR A 161 -4.54 10.79 4.55
CA THR A 161 -3.18 11.30 4.83
C THR A 161 -3.00 12.68 4.19
N ARG A 162 -1.98 13.42 4.63
CA ARG A 162 -1.60 14.69 4.00
C ARG A 162 -1.37 14.55 2.49
N PHE A 163 -0.75 13.45 2.07
CA PHE A 163 -0.54 13.14 0.66
C PHE A 163 -1.85 12.82 -0.07
N ALA A 164 -2.74 12.04 0.54
CA ALA A 164 -4.01 11.69 -0.10
C ALA A 164 -4.92 12.91 -0.34
N ILE A 165 -4.89 13.90 0.56
CA ILE A 165 -5.63 15.17 0.40
C ILE A 165 -5.21 15.90 -0.88
N THR A 166 -3.94 15.86 -1.26
CA THR A 166 -3.44 16.59 -2.43
C THR A 166 -3.73 15.88 -3.76
N LEU A 167 -4.16 14.61 -3.73
CA LEU A 167 -4.30 13.81 -4.96
C LEU A 167 -5.34 14.38 -5.91
N ASN A 168 -6.47 14.88 -5.38
CA ASN A 168 -7.57 15.37 -6.20
C ASN A 168 -7.62 16.91 -6.30
N GLU A 169 -6.58 17.61 -5.84
CA GLU A 169 -6.48 19.07 -5.91
C GLU A 169 -6.28 19.53 -7.36
N LEU A 170 -7.04 20.56 -7.77
CA LEU A 170 -6.84 21.30 -9.02
C LEU A 170 -6.14 22.63 -8.70
N THR A 171 -4.82 22.65 -8.83
CA THR A 171 -4.06 23.89 -8.67
C THR A 171 -4.28 24.84 -9.86
N PRO A 172 -4.10 26.16 -9.67
CA PRO A 172 -4.24 27.12 -10.77
C PRO A 172 -3.36 26.74 -11.98
N GLY A 173 -3.93 26.73 -13.18
CA GLY A 173 -3.20 26.38 -14.41
C GLY A 173 -3.01 24.88 -14.66
N LEU A 174 -3.44 24.01 -13.74
CA LEU A 174 -3.34 22.55 -13.93
C LEU A 174 -4.43 22.04 -14.87
N LYS A 175 -5.66 22.52 -14.74
CA LYS A 175 -6.83 22.04 -15.49
C LYS A 175 -6.60 22.08 -17.00
N GLU A 176 -5.92 23.11 -17.48
CA GLU A 176 -5.59 23.36 -18.88
C GLU A 176 -4.56 22.37 -19.45
N LYS A 177 -3.82 21.68 -18.57
CA LYS A 177 -2.77 20.70 -18.92
C LYS A 177 -3.24 19.25 -18.78
N LEU A 178 -4.37 19.02 -18.11
CA LEU A 178 -4.88 17.68 -17.88
C LEU A 178 -5.63 17.16 -19.12
N PRO A 179 -5.49 15.87 -19.45
CA PRO A 179 -6.39 15.26 -20.42
C PRO A 179 -7.83 15.27 -19.87
N PRO A 180 -8.86 15.22 -20.75
CA PRO A 180 -10.26 15.20 -20.31
C PRO A 180 -10.63 13.95 -19.49
N THR A 181 -9.75 12.96 -19.45
CA THR A 181 -9.90 11.69 -18.72
C THR A 181 -9.27 11.71 -17.32
N ASP A 182 -8.62 12.80 -16.90
CA ASP A 182 -8.05 12.88 -15.56
C ASP A 182 -9.14 12.84 -14.47
N SER A 183 -8.93 12.04 -13.42
CA SER A 183 -9.91 11.83 -12.34
C SER A 183 -10.29 13.12 -11.62
N ARG A 184 -9.42 14.15 -11.60
CA ARG A 184 -9.74 15.46 -11.00
C ARG A 184 -10.90 16.18 -11.68
N LEU A 185 -11.18 15.81 -12.93
CA LEU A 185 -12.25 16.35 -13.75
C LEU A 185 -13.55 15.54 -13.61
N ARG A 186 -13.56 14.47 -12.81
CA ARG A 186 -14.73 13.61 -12.62
C ARG A 186 -15.76 14.31 -11.70
N PRO A 187 -16.94 14.69 -12.20
CA PRO A 187 -17.85 15.60 -11.49
C PRO A 187 -18.46 15.00 -10.22
N ASP A 188 -18.81 13.71 -10.22
CA ASP A 188 -19.34 13.02 -9.03
C ASP A 188 -18.37 13.05 -7.84
N GLN A 189 -17.08 12.84 -8.09
CA GLN A 189 -16.03 12.95 -7.07
C GLN A 189 -15.88 14.39 -6.57
N ARG A 190 -15.93 15.39 -7.47
CA ARG A 190 -15.83 16.81 -7.09
C ARG A 190 -17.01 17.25 -6.22
N TYR A 191 -18.24 16.88 -6.59
CA TYR A 191 -19.42 17.18 -5.80
C TYR A 191 -19.38 16.52 -4.42
N LEU A 192 -18.88 15.27 -4.34
CA LEU A 192 -18.69 14.59 -3.05
C LEU A 192 -17.70 15.34 -2.15
N GLU A 193 -16.57 15.80 -2.70
CA GLU A 193 -15.57 16.58 -1.96
C GLU A 193 -16.13 17.91 -1.44
N ASN A 194 -17.02 18.55 -2.20
CA ASN A 194 -17.69 19.79 -1.80
C ASN A 194 -18.87 19.57 -0.83
N GLY A 195 -19.24 18.32 -0.54
CA GLY A 195 -20.39 17.98 0.31
C GLY A 195 -21.75 18.08 -0.40
N GLU A 196 -21.76 18.16 -1.73
CA GLU A 196 -22.96 18.22 -2.58
C GLU A 196 -23.46 16.80 -2.92
N TYR A 197 -23.92 16.06 -1.91
CA TYR A 197 -24.18 14.61 -2.00
C TYR A 197 -25.21 14.20 -3.06
N GLU A 198 -26.29 14.98 -3.23
CA GLU A 198 -27.32 14.67 -4.23
C GLU A 198 -26.79 14.81 -5.67
N MET A 199 -26.02 15.89 -5.93
CA MET A 199 -25.36 16.11 -7.21
C MET A 199 -24.33 15.02 -7.49
N ALA A 200 -23.55 14.62 -6.48
CA ALA A 200 -22.59 13.54 -6.59
C ALA A 200 -23.26 12.22 -7.01
N ASN A 201 -24.41 11.88 -6.39
CA ASN A 201 -25.13 10.64 -6.70
C ASN A 201 -25.74 10.67 -8.12
N SER A 202 -26.33 11.80 -8.51
CA SER A 202 -26.89 11.99 -9.85
C SER A 202 -25.82 11.86 -10.95
N GLU A 203 -24.69 12.55 -10.79
CA GLU A 203 -23.59 12.48 -11.75
C GLU A 203 -22.92 11.11 -11.79
N LYS A 204 -22.81 10.42 -10.65
CA LYS A 204 -22.32 9.04 -10.60
C LYS A 204 -23.18 8.13 -11.47
N LEU A 205 -24.50 8.18 -11.30
CA LEU A 205 -25.43 7.37 -12.09
C LEU A 205 -25.32 7.70 -13.58
N ARG A 206 -25.26 8.98 -13.94
CA ARG A 206 -25.11 9.44 -15.33
C ARG A 206 -23.83 8.90 -15.98
N LEU A 207 -22.70 8.96 -15.27
CA LEU A 207 -21.41 8.46 -15.76
C LEU A 207 -21.42 6.94 -15.92
N GLU A 208 -21.95 6.20 -14.95
CA GLU A 208 -22.05 4.73 -15.03
C GLU A 208 -22.99 4.25 -16.14
N GLN A 209 -24.10 4.96 -16.39
CA GLN A 209 -25.00 4.64 -17.50
C GLN A 209 -24.32 4.86 -18.86
N ARG A 210 -23.60 5.98 -19.01
CA ARG A 210 -22.85 6.26 -20.24
C ARG A 210 -21.70 5.30 -20.49
N GLN A 211 -21.13 4.69 -19.45
CA GLN A 211 -20.09 3.66 -19.61
C GLN A 211 -20.67 2.29 -20.03
N ARG A 212 -21.96 2.03 -19.73
CA ARG A 212 -22.65 0.78 -20.10
C ARG A 212 -23.21 0.78 -21.52
N GLN A 213 -23.48 1.96 -22.06
CA GLN A 213 -23.93 2.19 -23.45
C GLN A 213 -22.74 2.17 -24.40
#